data_AF-A0A086Y6U3-F1
#
_entry.id   AF-A0A086Y6U3-F1
#
_cell.length_a   1.000
_cell.length_b   1.000
_cell.length_c   1.000
_cell.angle_alpha   90.00
_cell.angle_beta   90.00
_cell.angle_gamma   90.00
#
_symmetry.space_group_name_H-M   'P 1'
#
loop_
_entity.id
_entity.type
_entity.pdbx_description
1 polymer ?
#
loop_
_entity_poly.entity_id
_entity_poly.type
_entity_poly.pdbx_seq_one_letter_code
_entity_poly.pdbx_strand_id
1 'polypeptide(L)'
;MDGAAHPDLAEVWHWLSEVPDPEIPVISLTDLGIIRDVAWEGETLVVTVTPTYSGCPATAIINLDIETALQSRGIEQVRLKRQLSPPWTTDWLTEEGRQKLRDYGIAPPVDGTAADGRLAGRISRLAGGSNMTIACPRCGSARTEKISQFGSTPCKASYRCQDCLEPFDYFKCI
;
A
#
# COMPACT_ATOMS: atom_id res chain seq x y z
N MET A 1 17.13 37.63 8.90
CA MET A 1 16.01 36.66 8.83
C MET A 1 16.61 35.43 8.18
N ASP A 2 17.23 34.60 9.00
CA ASP A 2 17.93 33.40 8.53
C ASP A 2 16.85 32.38 8.21
N GLY A 3 16.52 32.25 6.92
CA GLY A 3 15.64 31.19 6.45
C GLY A 3 16.32 29.87 6.77
N ALA A 4 15.77 29.12 7.72
CA ALA A 4 16.20 27.75 7.96
C ALA A 4 16.11 27.01 6.62
N ALA A 5 17.24 26.53 6.12
CA ALA A 5 17.26 25.75 4.90
C ALA A 5 16.41 24.51 5.12
N HIS A 6 15.33 24.40 4.37
CA HIS A 6 14.46 23.23 4.41
C HIS A 6 15.27 21.96 4.09
N PRO A 7 15.03 20.85 4.81
CA PRO A 7 15.53 19.55 4.41
C PRO A 7 15.19 19.27 2.94
N ASP A 8 16.12 18.62 2.25
CA ASP A 8 15.89 18.21 0.87
C ASP A 8 14.72 17.22 0.81
N LEU A 9 13.92 17.31 -0.25
CA LEU A 9 12.76 16.43 -0.41
C LEU A 9 13.18 14.95 -0.46
N ALA A 10 14.36 14.65 -1.03
CA ALA A 10 14.88 13.28 -1.03
C ALA A 10 15.13 12.74 0.40
N GLU A 11 15.57 13.60 1.31
CA GLU A 11 15.75 13.25 2.72
C GLU A 11 14.41 13.03 3.42
N VAL A 12 13.42 13.89 3.14
CA VAL A 12 12.06 13.71 3.66
C VAL A 12 11.44 12.40 3.17
N TRP A 13 11.61 12.06 1.88
CA TRP A 13 11.17 10.77 1.32
C TRP A 13 11.87 9.58 1.99
N HIS A 14 13.15 9.72 2.34
CA HIS A 14 13.87 8.70 3.09
C HIS A 14 13.26 8.51 4.48
N TRP A 15 12.99 9.58 5.24
CA TRP A 15 12.33 9.47 6.55
C TRP A 15 10.94 8.83 6.45
N LEU A 16 10.16 9.20 5.44
CA LEU A 16 8.84 8.60 5.21
C LEU A 16 8.93 7.11 4.84
N SER A 17 10.04 6.66 4.25
CA SER A 17 10.28 5.25 3.95
C SER A 17 10.56 4.40 5.19
N GLU A 18 10.91 5.02 6.31
CA GLU A 18 11.10 4.35 7.60
C GLU A 18 9.79 4.15 8.36
N VAL A 19 8.69 4.77 7.93
CA VAL A 19 7.38 4.67 8.58
C VAL A 19 6.65 3.41 8.10
N PRO A 20 6.46 2.40 8.97
CA PRO A 20 5.79 1.16 8.59
C PRO A 20 4.27 1.32 8.53
N ASP A 21 3.60 0.44 7.78
CA ASP A 21 2.16 0.31 7.85
C ASP A 21 1.75 -0.33 9.20
N PRO A 22 0.75 0.24 9.92
CA PRO A 22 0.35 -0.27 11.23
C PRO A 22 -0.29 -1.65 11.18
N GLU A 23 -0.80 -2.09 10.02
CA GLU A 23 -1.38 -3.43 9.85
C GLU A 23 -0.36 -4.46 9.33
N ILE A 24 0.67 -4.00 8.59
CA ILE A 24 1.72 -4.81 7.99
C ILE A 24 3.08 -4.18 8.33
N PRO A 25 3.65 -4.44 9.52
CA PRO A 25 4.83 -3.71 10.00
C PRO A 25 6.10 -3.85 9.16
N VAL A 26 6.14 -4.80 8.23
CA VAL A 26 7.30 -5.04 7.36
C VAL A 26 7.28 -4.19 6.08
N ILE A 27 6.18 -3.52 5.75
CA ILE A 27 6.06 -2.69 4.57
C ILE A 27 5.92 -1.22 4.97
N SER A 28 6.60 -0.33 4.27
CA SER A 28 6.50 1.10 4.55
C SER A 28 5.32 1.76 3.83
N LEU A 29 4.96 2.95 4.26
CA LEU A 29 3.94 3.76 3.59
C LEU A 29 4.35 4.15 2.16
N THR A 30 5.66 4.31 1.92
CA THR A 30 6.19 4.59 0.57
C THR A 30 6.17 3.35 -0.31
N ASP A 31 6.47 2.17 0.25
CA ASP A 31 6.39 0.89 -0.47
C ASP A 31 4.95 0.59 -0.93
N LEU A 32 3.96 0.88 -0.08
CA LEU A 32 2.55 0.79 -0.42
C LEU A 32 2.08 1.86 -1.42
N GLY A 33 2.90 2.86 -1.71
CA GLY A 33 2.52 3.99 -2.55
C GLY A 33 1.41 4.86 -1.96
N ILE A 34 1.25 4.84 -0.63
CA ILE A 34 0.28 5.67 0.10
C ILE A 34 0.69 7.14 0.05
N ILE A 35 2.00 7.43 0.16
CA ILE A 35 2.54 8.78 -0.03
C ILE A 35 2.62 9.06 -1.53
N ARG A 36 1.99 10.15 -1.98
CA ARG A 36 1.88 10.51 -3.40
C ARG A 36 2.74 11.68 -3.80
N ASP A 37 2.90 12.63 -2.90
CA ASP A 37 3.63 13.86 -3.16
C ASP A 37 4.11 14.46 -1.85
N VAL A 38 5.23 15.17 -1.90
CA VAL A 38 5.83 15.87 -0.78
C VAL A 38 6.37 17.18 -1.32
N ALA A 39 5.87 18.30 -0.81
CA ALA A 39 6.25 19.63 -1.28
C ALA A 39 6.30 20.64 -0.14
N TRP A 40 7.19 21.62 -0.26
CA TRP A 40 7.25 22.76 0.64
C TRP A 40 6.34 23.88 0.15
N GLU A 41 5.44 24.34 1.01
CA GLU A 41 4.63 25.55 0.82
C GLU A 41 5.05 26.61 1.85
N GLY A 42 6.07 27.40 1.49
CA GLY A 42 6.72 28.29 2.45
C GLY A 42 7.38 27.46 3.56
N GLU A 43 7.01 27.72 4.82
CA GLU A 43 7.54 26.98 5.97
C GLU A 43 6.85 25.63 6.23
N THR A 44 5.70 25.37 5.59
CA THR A 44 4.90 24.17 5.83
C THR A 44 5.27 23.04 4.86
N LEU A 45 5.59 21.86 5.38
CA LEU A 45 5.72 20.64 4.59
C LEU A 45 4.34 20.04 4.33
N VAL A 46 3.97 19.90 3.06
CA VAL A 46 2.71 19.29 2.64
C VAL A 46 2.97 17.89 2.12
N VAL A 47 2.38 16.89 2.79
CA VAL A 47 2.47 15.48 2.39
C VAL A 47 1.11 15.04 1.86
N THR A 48 1.07 14.63 0.59
CA THR A 48 -0.15 14.12 -0.02
C THR A 48 -0.25 12.61 0.21
N VAL A 49 -1.35 12.20 0.83
CA VAL A 49 -1.61 10.82 1.26
C VAL A 49 -2.87 10.30 0.57
N THR A 50 -2.77 9.13 -0.04
CA THR A 50 -3.92 8.42 -0.62
C THR A 50 -4.08 7.06 0.06
N PRO A 51 -5.14 6.87 0.87
CA PRO A 51 -5.33 5.63 1.63
C PRO A 51 -5.66 4.46 0.71
N THR A 52 -5.18 3.27 1.05
CA THR A 52 -5.44 2.01 0.32
C THR A 52 -6.93 1.67 0.26
N TYR A 53 -7.69 2.09 1.26
CA TYR A 53 -9.15 1.99 1.33
C TYR A 53 -9.75 3.29 1.87
N SER A 54 -10.76 3.84 1.20
CA SER A 54 -11.35 5.15 1.56
C SER A 54 -11.96 5.19 2.97
N GLY A 55 -12.36 4.03 3.51
CA GLY A 55 -12.84 3.85 4.88
C GLY A 55 -11.83 3.16 5.79
N CYS A 56 -10.52 3.25 5.51
CA CYS A 56 -9.52 2.53 6.28
C CYS A 56 -9.49 3.06 7.72
N PRO A 57 -9.79 2.23 8.74
CA PRO A 57 -9.78 2.67 10.14
C PRO A 57 -8.38 3.10 10.59
N ALA A 58 -7.33 2.56 9.96
CA ALA A 58 -5.94 2.88 10.26
C ALA A 58 -5.50 4.26 9.74
N THR A 59 -6.31 4.98 8.94
CA THR A 59 -5.91 6.28 8.36
C THR A 59 -5.50 7.30 9.43
N ALA A 60 -6.18 7.32 10.58
CA ALA A 60 -5.83 8.24 11.66
C ALA A 60 -4.46 7.92 12.30
N ILE A 61 -4.14 6.62 12.41
CA ILE A 61 -2.86 6.14 12.94
C ILE A 61 -1.74 6.44 11.94
N ILE A 62 -1.95 6.12 10.66
CA ILE A 62 -1.01 6.44 9.56
C ILE A 62 -0.66 7.93 9.55
N ASN A 63 -1.68 8.79 9.66
CA ASN A 63 -1.46 10.25 9.70
C ASN A 63 -0.62 10.67 10.91
N LEU A 64 -0.94 10.14 12.10
CA LEU A 64 -0.19 10.43 13.32
C LEU A 64 1.26 9.94 13.22
N ASP A 65 1.49 8.76 12.65
CA ASP A 65 2.83 8.19 12.50
C ASP A 65 3.68 9.01 11.52
N ILE A 66 3.07 9.49 10.42
CA ILE A 66 3.74 10.42 9.49
C ILE A 66 4.12 11.72 10.20
N GLU A 67 3.17 12.36 10.90
CA GLU A 67 3.41 13.61 11.60
C GLU A 67 4.50 13.45 12.67
N THR A 68 4.42 12.38 13.46
CA THR A 68 5.39 12.07 14.52
C THR A 68 6.78 11.82 13.95
N ALA A 69 6.89 11.04 12.88
CA ALA A 69 8.17 10.76 12.23
C ALA A 69 8.82 12.05 11.73
N LEU A 70 8.08 12.92 11.05
CA LEU A 70 8.61 14.18 10.51
C LEU A 70 8.94 15.21 11.61
N GLN A 71 8.10 15.32 12.64
CA GLN A 71 8.34 16.21 13.77
C GLN A 71 9.58 15.78 14.58
N SER A 72 9.81 14.47 14.74
CA SER A 72 11.01 13.96 15.42
C SER A 72 12.31 14.33 14.70
N ARG A 73 12.23 14.66 13.40
CA ARG A 73 13.34 15.12 12.56
C ARG A 73 13.46 16.65 12.49
N GLY A 74 12.64 17.38 13.25
CA GLY A 74 12.70 18.84 13.36
C GLY A 74 11.77 19.59 12.40
N ILE A 75 10.85 18.92 11.72
CA ILE A 75 9.84 19.61 10.88
C ILE A 75 8.66 20.02 11.76
N GLU A 76 8.59 21.30 12.10
CA GLU A 76 7.56 21.83 13.01
C GLU A 76 6.17 21.93 12.34
N GLN A 77 6.13 22.35 11.07
CA GLN A 77 4.88 22.61 10.34
C GLN A 77 4.65 21.52 9.28
N VAL A 78 3.87 20.50 9.64
CA VAL A 78 3.44 19.43 8.72
C VAL A 78 1.95 19.55 8.45
N ARG A 79 1.55 19.46 7.18
CA ARG A 79 0.16 19.40 6.76
C ARG A 79 -0.09 18.20 5.88
N LEU A 80 -0.94 17.29 6.34
CA LEU A 80 -1.36 16.14 5.54
C LEU A 80 -2.53 16.49 4.62
N LYS A 81 -2.34 16.28 3.32
CA LYS A 81 -3.37 16.46 2.30
C LYS A 81 -3.90 15.10 1.86
N ARG A 82 -5.16 14.79 2.20
CA ARG A 82 -5.80 13.56 1.73
C ARG A 82 -6.24 13.68 0.28
N GLN A 83 -5.73 12.81 -0.59
CA GLN A 83 -6.14 12.70 -1.99
C GLN A 83 -6.97 11.43 -2.19
N LEU A 84 -8.24 11.59 -2.60
CA LEU A 84 -9.17 10.49 -2.91
C LEU A 84 -9.39 10.28 -4.42
N SER A 85 -8.91 11.22 -5.24
CA SER A 85 -8.98 11.15 -6.70
C SER A 85 -7.61 11.51 -7.30
N PRO A 86 -6.98 10.63 -8.10
CA PRO A 86 -7.42 9.26 -8.37
C PRO A 86 -7.41 8.37 -7.10
N PRO A 87 -8.25 7.32 -7.02
CA PRO A 87 -8.21 6.38 -5.90
C PRO A 87 -6.89 5.62 -5.91
N TRP A 88 -6.51 5.08 -4.74
CA TRP A 88 -5.36 4.19 -4.63
C TRP A 88 -5.52 2.99 -5.57
N THR A 89 -4.40 2.56 -6.17
CA THR A 89 -4.37 1.36 -7.01
C THR A 89 -3.16 0.50 -6.65
N THR A 90 -3.31 -0.81 -6.82
CA THR A 90 -2.25 -1.80 -6.54
C THR A 90 -1.01 -1.62 -7.39
N ASP A 91 -1.10 -0.89 -8.50
CA ASP A 91 0.03 -0.56 -9.35
C ASP A 91 1.00 0.43 -8.69
N TRP A 92 0.59 1.11 -7.60
CA TRP A 92 1.47 2.00 -6.84
C TRP A 92 2.36 1.27 -5.83
N LEU A 93 2.12 -0.03 -5.60
CA LEU A 93 2.99 -0.86 -4.79
C LEU A 93 4.36 -1.00 -5.47
N THR A 94 5.45 -0.86 -4.72
CA THR A 94 6.81 -1.09 -5.24
C THR A 94 7.07 -2.59 -5.42
N GLU A 95 8.08 -2.97 -6.23
CA GLU A 95 8.49 -4.39 -6.32
C GLU A 95 9.05 -4.89 -4.98
N GLU A 96 9.78 -4.04 -4.27
CA GLU A 96 10.26 -4.34 -2.92
C GLU A 96 9.09 -4.57 -1.95
N GLY A 97 8.05 -3.72 -2.01
CA GLY A 97 6.81 -3.90 -1.25
C GLY A 97 6.11 -5.22 -1.58
N ARG A 98 6.00 -5.58 -2.87
CA ARG A 98 5.47 -6.89 -3.30
C ARG A 98 6.26 -8.05 -2.70
N GLN A 99 7.58 -7.96 -2.67
CA GLN A 99 8.44 -9.00 -2.10
C GLN A 99 8.29 -9.09 -0.58
N LYS A 100 8.30 -7.96 0.13
CA LYS A 100 8.07 -7.89 1.58
C LYS A 100 6.74 -8.52 1.97
N LEU A 101 5.66 -8.28 1.20
CA LEU A 101 4.38 -8.95 1.41
C LEU A 101 4.50 -10.48 1.29
N ARG A 102 5.15 -10.99 0.23
CA ARG A 102 5.35 -12.43 0.03
C ARG A 102 6.11 -13.05 1.20
N ASP A 103 7.21 -12.42 1.62
CA ASP A 103 8.05 -12.90 2.71
C ASP A 103 7.32 -12.88 4.07
N TYR A 104 6.40 -11.94 4.24
CA TYR A 104 5.51 -11.87 5.40
C TYR A 104 4.37 -12.90 5.36
N GLY A 105 4.18 -13.60 4.25
CA GLY A 105 3.11 -14.58 4.06
C GLY A 105 1.79 -13.98 3.56
N ILE A 106 1.82 -12.76 3.02
CA ILE A 106 0.69 -12.15 2.32
C ILE A 106 0.91 -12.26 0.81
N ALA A 107 -0.06 -12.82 0.09
CA ALA A 107 0.01 -12.81 -1.37
C ALA A 107 -0.20 -11.39 -1.90
N PRO A 108 0.76 -10.82 -2.67
CA PRO A 108 0.63 -9.49 -3.24
C PRO A 108 -0.43 -9.46 -4.35
N PRO A 109 -0.92 -8.27 -4.73
CA PRO A 109 -1.85 -8.11 -5.85
C PRO A 109 -1.29 -8.71 -7.15
N VAL A 110 -2.16 -9.29 -7.97
CA VAL A 110 -1.77 -9.81 -9.29
C VAL A 110 -1.66 -8.66 -10.29
N ASP A 111 -0.58 -8.62 -11.06
CA ASP A 111 -0.34 -7.57 -12.04
C ASP A 111 -1.47 -7.48 -13.08
N GLY A 112 -1.80 -6.25 -13.49
CA GLY A 112 -2.85 -5.99 -14.48
C GLY A 112 -4.29 -6.10 -13.94
N THR A 113 -4.46 -6.27 -12.62
CA THR A 113 -5.79 -6.31 -11.98
C THR A 113 -6.15 -5.04 -11.20
N ALA A 114 -5.26 -4.05 -11.28
CA ALA A 114 -5.43 -2.69 -10.81
C ALA A 114 -6.64 -1.97 -11.42
N ALA A 115 -7.08 -0.90 -10.74
CA ALA A 115 -8.33 -0.19 -11.06
C ALA A 115 -8.28 0.59 -12.40
N ASP A 116 -7.09 0.90 -12.91
CA ASP A 116 -6.79 1.43 -14.25
C ASP A 116 -6.75 0.32 -15.32
N GLY A 117 -6.41 -0.92 -14.94
CA GLY A 117 -6.52 -2.15 -15.75
C GLY A 117 -7.96 -2.58 -16.07
N ARG A 118 -8.98 -1.78 -15.76
CA ARG A 118 -10.42 -2.07 -15.95
C ARG A 118 -10.78 -2.55 -17.36
N LEU A 119 -10.06 -2.11 -18.40
CA LEU A 119 -10.31 -2.57 -19.77
C LEU A 119 -9.73 -3.97 -20.01
N ALA A 120 -8.46 -4.20 -19.68
CA ALA A 120 -7.79 -5.50 -19.82
C ALA A 120 -8.46 -6.58 -18.96
N GLY A 121 -8.79 -6.26 -17.71
CA GLY A 121 -9.49 -7.17 -16.80
C GLY A 121 -10.95 -7.45 -17.19
N ARG A 122 -11.59 -6.58 -17.98
CA ARG A 122 -12.92 -6.84 -18.59
C ARG A 122 -12.79 -7.71 -19.83
N ILE A 123 -11.80 -7.47 -20.68
CA ILE A 123 -11.54 -8.29 -21.87
C ILE A 123 -11.18 -9.72 -21.49
N SER A 124 -10.30 -9.91 -20.48
CA SER A 124 -9.94 -11.25 -19.98
C SER A 124 -11.17 -12.00 -19.46
N ARG A 125 -12.04 -11.34 -18.68
CA ARG A 125 -13.28 -11.94 -18.18
C ARG A 125 -14.27 -12.30 -19.29
N LEU A 126 -14.40 -11.46 -20.32
CA LEU A 126 -15.25 -11.71 -21.48
C LEU A 126 -14.69 -12.84 -22.38
N ALA A 127 -13.37 -13.01 -22.42
CA ALA A 127 -12.67 -14.06 -23.15
C ALA A 127 -12.56 -15.40 -22.38
N GLY A 128 -13.27 -15.55 -21.24
CA GLY A 128 -13.22 -16.77 -20.41
C GLY A 128 -11.96 -16.91 -19.55
N GLY A 129 -11.04 -15.95 -19.58
CA GLY A 129 -9.89 -15.85 -18.69
C GLY A 129 -10.30 -15.23 -17.36
N SER A 130 -10.97 -16.01 -16.51
CA SER A 130 -11.44 -15.55 -15.19
C SER A 130 -10.71 -16.18 -14.00
N ASN A 131 -9.47 -16.66 -14.17
CA ASN A 131 -8.68 -17.13 -13.03
C ASN A 131 -7.48 -16.21 -12.82
N MET A 132 -7.73 -15.13 -12.06
CA MET A 132 -6.67 -14.47 -11.32
C MET A 132 -6.07 -15.52 -10.38
N THR A 133 -4.95 -16.10 -10.82
CA THR A 133 -4.29 -17.20 -10.10
C THR A 133 -3.42 -16.57 -9.03
N ILE A 134 -3.81 -16.73 -7.77
CA ILE A 134 -3.09 -16.19 -6.63
C ILE A 134 -2.15 -17.26 -6.12
N ALA A 135 -0.84 -17.04 -6.25
CA ALA A 135 0.15 -17.99 -5.79
C ALA A 135 0.21 -17.98 -4.25
N CYS A 136 0.33 -19.17 -3.66
CA CYS A 136 0.60 -19.29 -2.23
C CYS A 136 1.94 -18.63 -1.90
N PRO A 137 1.99 -17.67 -0.95
CA PRO A 137 3.23 -16.96 -0.63
C PRO A 137 4.29 -17.87 0.03
N ARG A 138 3.87 -19.05 0.53
CA ARG A 138 4.76 -19.99 1.23
C ARG A 138 5.39 -21.04 0.31
N CYS A 139 4.62 -21.65 -0.58
CA CYS A 139 5.10 -22.74 -1.45
C CYS A 139 5.08 -22.41 -2.95
N GLY A 140 4.59 -21.23 -3.34
CA GLY A 140 4.48 -20.81 -4.74
C GLY A 140 3.37 -21.49 -5.54
N SER A 141 2.59 -22.40 -4.94
CA SER A 141 1.54 -23.10 -5.66
C SER A 141 0.44 -22.16 -6.17
N ALA A 142 0.06 -22.36 -7.43
CA ALA A 142 -1.10 -21.75 -8.07
C ALA A 142 -2.45 -22.37 -7.65
N ARG A 143 -2.42 -23.53 -6.98
CA ARG A 143 -3.63 -24.24 -6.53
C ARG A 143 -4.12 -23.65 -5.23
N THR A 144 -4.79 -22.51 -5.35
CA THR A 144 -5.34 -21.78 -4.21
C THR A 144 -6.84 -21.55 -4.39
N GLU A 145 -7.55 -21.48 -3.28
CA GLU A 145 -8.97 -21.19 -3.27
C GLU A 145 -9.27 -20.04 -2.33
N LYS A 146 -10.21 -19.19 -2.73
CA LYS A 146 -10.72 -18.12 -1.89
C LYS A 146 -11.68 -18.70 -0.88
N ILE A 147 -11.39 -18.48 0.40
CA ILE A 147 -12.26 -18.87 1.51
C ILE A 147 -13.25 -17.74 1.80
N SER A 148 -12.78 -16.49 1.79
CA SER A 148 -13.61 -15.32 2.07
C SER A 148 -13.14 -14.09 1.30
N GLN A 149 -14.06 -13.20 0.95
CA GLN A 149 -13.74 -11.88 0.38
C GLN A 149 -13.18 -10.90 1.43
N PHE A 150 -13.24 -11.29 2.71
CA PHE A 150 -12.76 -10.53 3.85
C PHE A 150 -11.58 -11.28 4.47
N GLY A 151 -10.48 -10.58 4.74
CA GLY A 151 -9.30 -11.10 5.43
C GLY A 151 -9.11 -10.44 6.79
N SER A 152 -7.88 -10.42 7.29
CA SER A 152 -7.53 -9.74 8.55
C SER A 152 -7.83 -8.24 8.55
N THR A 153 -7.79 -7.59 7.38
CA THR A 153 -8.06 -6.16 7.24
C THR A 153 -8.90 -5.86 5.98
N PRO A 154 -9.54 -4.68 5.87
CA PRO A 154 -10.46 -4.37 4.76
C PRO A 154 -9.82 -4.46 3.37
N CYS A 155 -8.52 -4.24 3.24
CA CYS A 155 -7.75 -4.37 1.99
C CYS A 155 -7.30 -5.81 1.71
N LYS A 156 -7.65 -6.79 2.55
CA LYS A 156 -7.27 -8.20 2.39
C LYS A 156 -8.47 -9.12 2.16
N ALA A 157 -8.21 -10.30 1.63
CA ALA A 157 -9.15 -11.42 1.46
C ALA A 157 -8.48 -12.73 1.89
N SER A 158 -9.24 -13.65 2.47
CA SER A 158 -8.69 -14.92 3.00
C SER A 158 -8.70 -16.03 1.95
N TYR A 159 -7.56 -16.72 1.82
CA TYR A 159 -7.31 -17.82 0.89
C TYR A 159 -6.72 -19.03 1.62
N ARG A 160 -6.78 -20.18 0.95
CA ARG A 160 -6.11 -21.41 1.37
C ARG A 160 -5.38 -22.05 0.20
N CYS A 161 -4.16 -22.52 0.43
CA CYS A 161 -3.45 -23.35 -0.56
C CYS A 161 -3.96 -24.78 -0.51
N GLN A 162 -4.17 -25.43 -1.66
CA GLN A 162 -4.59 -26.83 -1.74
C GLN A 162 -3.40 -27.82 -1.71
N ASP A 163 -2.17 -27.33 -1.92
CA ASP A 163 -0.97 -28.19 -1.91
C ASP A 163 -0.31 -28.24 -0.52
N CYS A 164 -0.07 -27.10 0.13
CA CYS A 164 0.48 -27.06 1.49
C CYS A 164 -0.57 -26.89 2.59
N LEU A 165 -1.84 -26.69 2.24
CA LEU A 165 -2.98 -26.53 3.16
C LEU A 165 -2.96 -25.28 4.05
N GLU A 166 -1.94 -24.43 3.92
CA GLU A 166 -1.79 -23.22 4.72
C GLU A 166 -2.83 -22.15 4.34
N PRO A 167 -3.51 -21.52 5.32
CA PRO A 167 -4.29 -20.33 5.11
C PRO A 167 -3.37 -19.11 4.95
N PHE A 168 -3.77 -18.16 4.11
CA PHE A 168 -3.02 -16.91 3.91
C PHE A 168 -3.96 -15.77 3.50
N ASP A 169 -3.50 -14.53 3.69
CA ASP A 169 -4.19 -13.35 3.20
C ASP A 169 -3.69 -12.96 1.81
N TYR A 170 -4.61 -12.54 0.95
CA TYR A 170 -4.35 -11.89 -0.32
C TYR A 170 -4.63 -10.40 -0.20
N PHE A 171 -3.65 -9.56 -0.54
CA PHE A 171 -3.84 -8.11 -0.62
C PHE A 171 -4.61 -7.79 -1.90
N LYS A 172 -5.88 -7.37 -1.76
CA LYS A 172 -6.81 -7.30 -2.91
C LYS A 172 -6.77 -5.94 -3.60
N CYS A 173 -7.03 -5.96 -4.89
CA CYS A 173 -7.37 -4.76 -5.67
C CYS A 173 -8.78 -4.30 -5.29
N ILE A 174 -8.96 -3.00 -5.06
CA ILE A 174 -10.26 -2.39 -4.68
C ILE A 174 -10.75 -1.44 -5.77
#